data_AF-A0A7S2RFQ3-F1
#
_entry.id   AF-A0A7S2RFQ3-F1
#
_cell.length_a   1.000
_cell.length_b   1.000
_cell.length_c   1.000
_cell.angle_alpha   90.00
_cell.angle_beta   90.00
_cell.angle_gamma   90.00
#
_symmetry.space_group_name_H-M   'P 1'
#
loop_
_entity.id
_entity.type
_entity.pdbx_description
1 polymer ?
#
loop_
_entity_poly.entity_id
_entity_poly.type
_entity_poly.pdbx_seq_one_letter_code
_entity_poly.pdbx_strand_id
1 'polypeptide(L)'
;MNGNAFALHLESIPYRFYPILMMIFMLALIVSQREFGPMLTAERRVRVYERTDGGHGAFKNGHGLQDVNQPEADTPAFAINMFVPLFVLISLLLWVLVQTGLQGAGAGANFSEIFKNADAYSALLFSTMGASIIALLFYMFQFKQDGK
;
A
#
# COMPACT_ATOMS: atom_id res chain seq x y z
N MET A 1 4.70 -28.20 22.60
CA MET A 1 5.34 -27.55 21.44
C MET A 1 4.89 -26.08 21.41
N ASN A 2 5.51 -25.24 22.24
CA ASN A 2 5.26 -23.79 22.25
C ASN A 2 6.14 -23.12 21.18
N GLY A 3 5.89 -23.47 19.92
CA GLY A 3 6.55 -22.83 18.78
C GLY A 3 5.89 -21.49 18.53
N ASN A 4 6.46 -20.41 19.07
CA ASN A 4 6.08 -19.04 18.76
C ASN A 4 5.90 -18.91 17.23
N ALA A 5 4.68 -18.57 16.76
CA ALA A 5 4.35 -18.53 15.33
C ALA A 5 5.28 -17.61 14.53
N PHE A 6 5.83 -16.58 15.18
CA PHE A 6 6.84 -15.71 14.61
C PHE A 6 8.17 -16.41 14.34
N ALA A 7 8.62 -17.28 15.26
CA ALA A 7 9.85 -18.07 15.07
C ALA A 7 9.70 -19.06 13.90
N LEU A 8 8.53 -19.72 13.80
CA LEU A 8 8.21 -20.60 12.68
C LEU A 8 8.17 -19.83 11.35
N HIS A 9 7.63 -18.61 11.35
CA HIS A 9 7.64 -17.75 10.17
C HIS A 9 9.07 -17.40 9.75
N LEU A 10 9.94 -17.00 10.68
CA LEU A 10 11.35 -16.70 10.40
C LEU A 10 12.10 -17.93 9.85
N GLU A 11 11.86 -19.10 10.44
CA GLU A 11 12.43 -20.36 9.97
C GLU A 11 11.91 -20.75 8.57
N SER A 12 10.69 -20.32 8.20
CA SER A 12 10.13 -20.55 6.87
C SER A 12 10.75 -19.68 5.77
N ILE A 13 11.38 -18.54 6.11
CA ILE A 13 11.97 -17.60 5.15
C ILE A 13 12.96 -18.29 4.19
N PRO A 14 13.97 -19.05 4.64
CA PRO A 14 14.90 -19.72 3.74
C PRO A 14 14.24 -20.74 2.79
N TYR A 15 13.07 -21.29 3.13
CA TYR A 15 12.33 -22.22 2.28
C TYR A 15 11.50 -21.53 1.18
N ARG A 16 11.42 -20.18 1.19
CA ARG A 16 10.73 -19.40 0.16
C ARG A 16 11.65 -19.18 -1.05
N PHE A 17 11.93 -20.27 -1.77
CA PHE A 17 12.84 -20.25 -2.91
C PHE A 17 12.41 -19.29 -4.02
N TYR A 18 11.10 -19.16 -4.30
CA TYR A 18 10.63 -18.29 -5.38
C TYR A 18 11.00 -16.81 -5.14
N PRO A 19 10.64 -16.15 -4.03
CA PRO A 19 11.06 -14.76 -3.76
C PRO A 19 12.57 -14.57 -3.77
N ILE A 20 13.33 -15.50 -3.18
CA ILE A 20 14.80 -15.41 -3.11
C ILE A 20 15.41 -15.47 -4.51
N LEU A 21 14.99 -16.45 -5.32
CA LEU A 21 15.44 -16.59 -6.71
C LEU A 21 15.00 -15.41 -7.57
N MET A 22 13.79 -14.89 -7.37
CA MET A 22 13.32 -13.69 -8.09
C MET A 22 14.15 -12.45 -7.74
N MET A 23 14.56 -12.29 -6.47
CA MET A 23 15.42 -11.19 -6.05
C MET A 23 16.81 -11.28 -6.68
N ILE A 24 17.40 -12.48 -6.71
CA ILE A 24 18.67 -12.75 -7.39
C ILE A 24 18.54 -12.53 -8.90
N PHE A 25 17.46 -13.01 -9.52
CA PHE A 25 17.19 -12.84 -10.94
C PHE A 25 17.03 -11.36 -11.30
N MET A 26 16.32 -10.58 -10.49
CA MET A 26 16.18 -9.14 -10.68
C MET A 26 17.54 -8.42 -10.62
N LEU A 27 18.41 -8.78 -9.66
CA LEU A 27 19.78 -8.25 -9.62
C LEU A 27 20.57 -8.64 -10.87
N ALA A 28 20.45 -9.88 -11.34
CA ALA A 28 21.09 -10.34 -12.57
C ALA A 28 20.59 -9.55 -13.80
N LEU A 29 19.30 -9.24 -13.89
CA LEU A 29 18.74 -8.39 -14.95
C LEU A 29 19.31 -6.97 -14.91
N ILE A 30 19.38 -6.36 -13.71
CA ILE A 30 19.91 -5.00 -13.52
C ILE A 30 21.39 -4.92 -13.93
N VAL A 31 22.21 -5.89 -13.50
CA VAL A 31 23.64 -5.93 -13.83
C VAL A 31 23.86 -6.25 -15.30
N SER A 32 23.08 -7.19 -15.85
CA SER A 32 23.20 -7.56 -17.26
C SER A 32 22.61 -6.52 -18.20
N GLN A 33 21.81 -5.57 -17.72
CA GLN A 33 21.06 -4.59 -18.53
C GLN A 33 20.30 -5.28 -19.68
N ARG A 34 19.78 -6.49 -19.43
CA ARG A 34 19.07 -7.30 -20.42
C ARG A 34 17.61 -7.37 -20.05
N GLU A 35 16.78 -6.69 -20.82
CA GLU A 35 15.33 -6.78 -20.72
C GLU A 35 14.79 -7.82 -21.71
N PHE A 36 13.57 -8.32 -21.46
CA PHE A 36 12.91 -9.28 -22.33
C PHE A 36 11.49 -8.82 -22.70
N GLY A 37 11.00 -9.30 -23.85
CA GLY A 37 9.62 -9.07 -24.30
C GLY A 37 9.32 -7.63 -24.71
N PRO A 38 8.14 -7.08 -24.35
CA PRO A 38 7.73 -5.75 -24.80
C PRO A 38 8.61 -4.63 -24.24
N MET A 39 9.23 -4.82 -23.06
CA MET A 39 10.10 -3.83 -22.42
C MET A 39 11.39 -3.61 -23.23
N LEU A 40 12.05 -4.70 -23.65
CA LEU A 40 13.23 -4.64 -24.55
C LEU A 40 12.92 -3.91 -25.86
N THR A 41 11.72 -4.10 -26.40
CA THR A 41 11.29 -3.42 -27.62
C THR A 41 11.12 -1.91 -27.40
N ALA A 42 10.59 -1.52 -26.24
CA ALA A 42 10.48 -0.12 -25.85
C ALA A 42 11.87 0.50 -25.62
N GLU A 43 12.77 -0.17 -24.91
CA GLU A 43 14.14 0.28 -24.66
C GLU A 43 14.90 0.53 -25.97
N ARG A 44 14.85 -0.41 -26.92
CA ARG A 44 15.48 -0.25 -28.24
C ARG A 44 14.87 0.92 -29.02
N ARG A 45 13.56 1.14 -28.96
CA ARG A 45 12.90 2.28 -29.63
C ARG A 45 13.41 3.63 -29.12
N VAL A 46 13.65 3.75 -27.82
CA VAL A 46 14.17 4.99 -27.23
C VAL A 46 15.67 5.12 -27.47
N ARG A 47 16.47 4.07 -27.22
CA ARG A 47 17.94 4.14 -27.30
C ARG A 47 18.51 4.10 -28.72
N VAL A 48 17.87 3.40 -29.66
CA VAL A 48 18.39 3.22 -31.04
C VAL A 48 17.68 4.15 -32.01
N TYR A 49 16.38 4.34 -31.86
CA TYR A 49 15.56 5.11 -32.80
C TYR A 49 15.18 6.50 -32.26
N GLU A 50 15.76 6.92 -31.13
CA GLU A 50 15.58 8.23 -30.47
C GLU A 50 14.12 8.67 -30.33
N ARG A 51 13.22 7.69 -30.19
CA ARG A 51 11.78 7.95 -30.16
C ARG A 51 11.38 8.50 -28.79
N THR A 52 10.95 9.76 -28.74
CA THR A 52 10.57 10.49 -27.51
C THR A 52 9.07 10.59 -27.27
N ASP A 53 8.25 10.08 -28.18
CA ASP A 53 6.79 10.21 -28.15
C ASP A 53 6.09 9.20 -27.22
N GLY A 54 6.82 8.33 -26.51
CA GLY A 54 6.28 7.27 -25.64
C GLY A 54 5.72 6.04 -26.37
N GLY A 55 5.71 6.03 -27.71
CA GLY A 55 5.23 4.91 -28.53
C GLY A 55 3.71 4.66 -28.52
N HIS A 56 3.29 3.46 -28.93
CA HIS A 56 1.85 3.09 -28.96
C HIS A 56 1.22 2.96 -27.57
N GLY A 57 2.03 2.88 -26.52
CA GLY A 57 1.63 2.94 -25.11
C GLY A 57 1.91 4.29 -24.46
N ALA A 58 2.31 5.30 -25.25
CA ALA A 58 2.33 6.67 -24.76
C ALA A 58 0.96 6.98 -24.20
N PHE A 59 0.93 7.54 -22.99
CA PHE A 59 -0.25 8.20 -22.47
C PHE A 59 -0.56 9.36 -23.42
N LYS A 60 -1.30 9.07 -24.51
CA LYS A 60 -1.60 10.02 -25.57
C LYS A 60 -2.36 11.23 -25.05
N ASN A 61 -2.93 11.11 -23.86
CA ASN A 61 -3.27 12.18 -22.95
C ASN A 61 -2.90 11.67 -21.55
N GLY A 62 -2.28 12.48 -20.68
CA GLY A 62 -2.09 12.16 -19.25
C GLY A 62 -3.40 12.01 -18.45
N HIS A 63 -4.51 11.72 -19.13
CA HIS A 63 -5.88 11.68 -18.62
C HIS A 63 -6.38 10.25 -18.36
N GLY A 64 -5.63 9.21 -18.77
CA GLY A 64 -6.08 7.81 -18.69
C GLY A 64 -6.30 7.24 -17.28
N LEU A 65 -5.83 7.93 -16.24
CA LEU A 65 -6.12 7.59 -14.83
C LEU A 65 -6.75 8.75 -14.05
N GLN A 66 -6.72 9.97 -14.60
CA GLN A 66 -7.26 11.16 -13.95
C GLN A 66 -8.75 11.37 -14.25
N ASP A 67 -9.25 10.94 -15.40
CA ASP A 67 -10.64 11.24 -15.80
C ASP A 67 -11.70 10.38 -15.14
N VAL A 68 -11.33 9.22 -14.58
CA VAL A 68 -12.31 8.26 -14.06
C VAL A 68 -12.83 8.64 -12.67
N ASN A 69 -12.18 9.55 -11.97
CA ASN A 69 -12.51 9.92 -10.59
C ASN A 69 -12.08 11.34 -10.22
N GLN A 70 -12.12 12.26 -11.19
CA GLN A 70 -11.90 13.68 -10.91
C GLN A 70 -13.10 14.23 -10.11
N PRO A 71 -12.85 15.00 -9.04
CA PRO A 71 -13.94 15.69 -8.34
C PRO A 71 -14.64 16.67 -9.29
N GLU A 72 -15.94 16.90 -9.11
CA GLU A 72 -16.68 17.92 -9.89
C GLU A 72 -15.95 19.27 -9.82
N ALA A 73 -15.99 20.07 -10.89
CA ALA A 73 -15.23 21.31 -11.02
C ALA A 73 -15.44 22.31 -9.86
N ASP A 74 -16.60 22.28 -9.20
CA ASP A 74 -16.95 23.12 -8.06
C ASP A 74 -16.55 22.54 -6.69
N THR A 75 -15.92 21.36 -6.66
CA THR A 75 -15.58 20.70 -5.41
C THR A 75 -14.22 21.19 -4.91
N PRO A 76 -14.13 21.87 -3.76
CA PRO A 76 -12.84 22.26 -3.21
C PRO A 76 -12.04 21.02 -2.80
N ALA A 77 -10.87 20.86 -3.42
CA ALA A 77 -9.94 19.76 -3.14
C ALA A 77 -9.15 20.02 -1.85
N PHE A 78 -9.82 19.91 -0.70
CA PHE A 78 -9.14 20.03 0.59
C PHE A 78 -8.37 18.75 0.91
N ALA A 79 -7.06 18.88 1.12
CA ALA A 79 -6.19 17.77 1.53
C ALA A 79 -6.66 17.10 2.83
N ILE A 80 -7.42 17.81 3.65
CA ILE A 80 -8.02 17.33 4.90
C ILE A 80 -8.92 16.10 4.66
N ASN A 81 -9.62 16.04 3.51
CA ASN A 81 -10.47 14.89 3.17
C ASN A 81 -9.68 13.60 2.95
N MET A 82 -8.39 13.69 2.64
CA MET A 82 -7.49 12.54 2.57
C MET A 82 -6.83 12.28 3.93
N PHE A 83 -6.28 13.32 4.56
CA PHE A 83 -5.49 13.17 5.77
C PHE A 83 -6.30 12.67 6.96
N VAL A 84 -7.56 13.10 7.13
CA VAL A 84 -8.36 12.71 8.30
C VAL A 84 -8.73 11.22 8.29
N PRO A 85 -9.34 10.65 7.22
CA PRO A 85 -9.62 9.22 7.18
C PRO A 85 -8.36 8.36 7.31
N LEU A 86 -7.24 8.80 6.70
CA LEU A 86 -5.96 8.11 6.79
C LEU A 86 -5.39 8.13 8.22
N PHE A 87 -5.42 9.28 8.88
CA PHE A 87 -4.92 9.41 10.25
C PHE A 87 -5.73 8.55 11.22
N VAL A 88 -7.05 8.50 11.05
CA VAL A 88 -7.91 7.65 11.90
C VAL A 88 -7.68 6.17 11.63
N LEU A 89 -7.49 5.77 10.37
CA LEU A 89 -7.10 4.41 10.02
C LEU A 89 -5.82 3.98 10.76
N ILE A 90 -4.77 4.79 10.67
CA ILE A 90 -3.48 4.48 11.31
C ILE A 90 -3.63 4.45 12.84
N SER A 91 -4.34 5.42 13.40
CA SER A 91 -4.53 5.53 14.85
C SER A 91 -5.34 4.39 15.43
N LEU A 92 -6.46 4.01 14.80
CA LEU A 92 -7.24 2.83 15.19
C LEU A 92 -6.44 1.55 15.05
N LEU A 93 -5.63 1.43 14.00
CA LEU A 93 -4.83 0.23 13.76
C LEU A 93 -3.82 0.03 14.87
N LEU A 94 -3.05 1.07 15.21
CA LEU A 94 -2.10 1.01 16.31
C LEU A 94 -2.80 0.77 17.64
N TRP A 95 -3.95 1.39 17.87
CA TRP A 95 -4.71 1.23 19.12
C TRP A 95 -5.22 -0.21 19.30
N VAL A 96 -5.90 -0.78 18.31
CA VAL A 96 -6.41 -2.16 18.37
C VAL A 96 -5.25 -3.17 18.44
N LEU A 97 -4.16 -2.93 17.71
CA LEU A 97 -2.99 -3.79 17.74
C LEU A 97 -2.35 -3.84 19.15
N VAL A 98 -2.21 -2.68 19.81
CA VAL A 98 -1.68 -2.61 21.18
C VAL A 98 -2.65 -3.25 22.18
N GLN A 99 -3.96 -3.00 22.05
CA GLN A 99 -4.97 -3.58 22.94
C GLN A 99 -5.01 -5.11 22.85
N THR A 100 -5.08 -5.66 21.64
CA THR A 100 -5.06 -7.11 21.42
C THR A 100 -3.74 -7.73 21.87
N GLY A 101 -2.62 -7.06 21.61
CA GLY A 101 -1.30 -7.49 22.06
C GLY A 101 -1.15 -7.51 23.58
N LEU A 102 -1.67 -6.50 24.29
CA LEU A 102 -1.66 -6.44 25.77
C LEU A 102 -2.54 -7.54 26.37
N GLN A 103 -3.72 -7.78 25.81
CA GLN A 103 -4.60 -8.87 26.24
C GLN A 103 -3.96 -10.24 26.04
N GLY A 104 -3.22 -10.42 24.94
CA GLY A 104 -2.54 -11.67 24.63
C GLY A 104 -1.24 -11.91 25.42
N ALA A 105 -0.52 -10.84 25.78
CA ALA A 105 0.79 -10.94 26.45
C ALA A 105 0.74 -10.92 27.99
N GLY A 106 -0.33 -10.37 28.59
CA GLY A 106 -0.49 -10.28 30.05
C GLY A 106 0.21 -9.07 30.70
N ALA A 107 -0.07 -8.83 31.98
CA ALA A 107 0.47 -7.67 32.71
C ALA A 107 1.99 -7.78 32.92
N GLY A 108 2.75 -6.77 32.45
CA GLY A 108 4.20 -6.70 32.57
C GLY A 108 5.00 -7.16 31.34
N ALA A 109 4.33 -7.46 30.23
CA ALA A 109 4.98 -7.90 28.99
C ALA A 109 5.82 -6.79 28.32
N ASN A 110 6.94 -7.19 27.71
CA ASN A 110 7.79 -6.28 26.95
C ASN A 110 7.14 -5.89 25.61
N PHE A 111 7.56 -4.76 25.02
CA PHE A 111 7.04 -4.29 23.72
C PHE A 111 7.11 -5.37 22.62
N SER A 112 8.17 -6.18 22.59
CA SER A 112 8.31 -7.29 21.64
C SER A 112 7.27 -8.40 21.84
N GLU A 113 6.85 -8.65 23.08
CA GLU A 113 5.87 -9.69 23.41
C GLU A 113 4.45 -9.24 23.09
N ILE A 114 4.14 -7.96 23.32
CA ILE A 114 2.88 -7.33 22.91
C ILE A 114 2.72 -7.47 21.38
N PHE A 115 3.75 -7.16 20.61
CA PHE A 115 3.71 -7.27 19.14
C PHE A 115 3.59 -8.72 18.65
N LYS A 116 4.22 -9.68 19.32
CA LYS A 116 4.14 -11.10 18.94
C LYS A 116 2.76 -11.70 19.17
N ASN A 117 2.07 -11.25 20.21
CA ASN A 117 0.74 -11.75 20.59
C ASN A 117 -0.41 -10.87 20.08
N ALA A 118 -0.11 -9.81 19.31
CA ALA A 118 -1.13 -8.93 18.76
C ALA A 118 -1.89 -9.60 17.60
N ASP A 119 -3.20 -9.34 17.54
CA ASP A 119 -4.06 -9.83 16.46
C ASP A 119 -4.15 -8.79 15.34
N ALA A 120 -3.34 -8.99 14.31
CA ALA A 120 -3.31 -8.13 13.13
C ALA A 120 -4.61 -8.19 12.32
N TYR A 121 -5.35 -9.31 12.35
CA TYR A 121 -6.60 -9.45 11.60
C TYR A 121 -7.67 -8.54 12.20
N SER A 122 -7.90 -8.61 13.50
CA SER A 122 -8.84 -7.74 14.20
C SER A 122 -8.45 -6.26 14.08
N ALA A 123 -7.15 -5.95 14.18
CA ALA A 123 -6.66 -4.59 14.00
C ALA A 123 -7.00 -4.03 12.61
N LEU A 124 -6.76 -4.79 11.54
CA LEU A 124 -7.11 -4.38 10.19
C LEU A 124 -8.61 -4.25 9.98
N LEU A 125 -9.41 -5.18 10.50
CA LEU A 125 -10.86 -5.17 10.35
C LEU A 125 -11.49 -3.92 10.98
N PHE A 126 -11.22 -3.65 12.26
CA PHE A 126 -11.81 -2.50 12.95
C PHE A 126 -11.29 -1.17 12.41
N SER A 127 -10.04 -1.10 11.96
CA SER A 127 -9.45 0.13 11.45
C SER A 127 -9.95 0.49 10.06
N THR A 128 -10.08 -0.51 9.17
CA THR A 128 -10.66 -0.28 7.84
C THR A 128 -12.14 0.07 7.91
N MET A 129 -12.89 -0.57 8.81
CA MET A 129 -14.29 -0.23 9.07
C MET A 129 -14.44 1.17 9.67
N GLY A 130 -13.61 1.55 10.64
CA GLY A 130 -13.64 2.90 11.22
C GLY A 130 -13.28 3.98 10.19
N ALA A 131 -12.23 3.74 9.39
CA ALA A 131 -11.81 4.67 8.35
C ALA A 131 -12.84 4.83 7.24
N SER A 132 -13.52 3.75 6.83
CA SER A 132 -14.55 3.80 5.79
C SER A 132 -15.79 4.57 6.26
N ILE A 133 -16.21 4.39 7.52
CA ILE A 133 -17.30 5.17 8.12
C ILE A 133 -16.92 6.66 8.15
N ILE A 134 -15.70 7.00 8.55
CA ILE A 134 -15.24 8.39 8.61
C ILE A 134 -15.14 9.01 7.22
N ALA A 135 -14.62 8.28 6.24
CA ALA A 135 -14.61 8.73 4.86
C ALA A 135 -16.04 8.98 4.33
N LEU A 136 -17.00 8.11 4.67
CA LEU A 136 -18.41 8.28 4.32
C LEU A 136 -19.02 9.51 5.00
N LEU A 137 -18.73 9.74 6.28
CA LEU A 137 -19.16 10.95 6.98
C LEU A 137 -18.56 12.21 6.35
N PHE A 138 -17.28 12.19 6.00
CA PHE A 138 -16.62 13.29 5.29
C PHE A 138 -17.24 13.55 3.92
N TYR A 139 -17.64 12.50 3.20
CA TYR A 139 -18.38 12.63 1.94
C TYR A 139 -19.78 13.23 2.16
N MET A 140 -20.52 12.77 3.18
CA MET A 140 -21.86 13.30 3.48
C MET A 140 -21.83 14.76 3.96
N PHE A 141 -20.85 15.12 4.79
CA PHE A 141 -20.67 16.48 5.31
C PHE A 141 -19.79 17.35 4.43
N GLN A 142 -19.41 16.87 3.24
CA GLN A 142 -18.62 17.67 2.32
C GLN A 142 -19.42 18.94 2.03
N PHE A 143 -18.92 20.07 2.53
CA PHE A 143 -19.49 21.37 2.27
C PHE A 143 -19.32 21.63 0.77
N LYS A 144 -20.37 21.34 0.00
CA LYS A 144 -20.50 21.78 -1.38
C LYS A 144 -20.53 23.30 -1.31
N GLN A 145 -19.43 23.92 -1.69
CA GLN A 145 -19.39 25.37 -1.81
C GLN A 145 -20.15 25.68 -3.09
N ASP A 146 -21.46 25.85 -2.99
CA ASP A 146 -22.28 26.27 -4.13
C ASP A 146 -21.80 27.65 -4.60
N GLY A 147 -21.18 27.68 -5.77
CA GLY A 147 -21.08 28.85 -6.63
C GLY A 147 -19.67 29.36 -6.91
N LYS A 148 -19.23 29.22 -8.18
CA LYS A 148 -19.51 30.23 -9.22
C LYS A 148 -19.62 29.61 -10.61
#